data_AF-A0A3N6GF81-F1
#
_entry.id   AF-A0A3N6GF81-F1
#
_cell.length_a   1.000
_cell.length_b   1.000
_cell.length_c   1.000
_cell.angle_alpha   90.00
_cell.angle_beta   90.00
_cell.angle_gamma   90.00
#
_symmetry.space_group_name_H-M   'P 1'
#
loop_
_entity.id
_entity.type
_entity.pdbx_description
1 polymer ?
#
loop_
_entity_poly.entity_id
_entity_poly.type
_entity_poly.pdbx_seq_one_letter_code
_entity_poly.pdbx_strand_id
1 'polypeptide(L)'
;MDDGEHQHLDRYAPETAPNRLVRVVVRVVVLVLVLPVRMVWDLLAAGWHTFDRVVLPPAARGLAALARGLGRSLEWLFSGIGWMVGMLIGVLVLIPLRWLYTSVLTPLGHGLRWIGTALLAPAARGLGTGLAWLLTTLLVRPVAGLWRHVIVPVVRYGLVVPVVWLYGNVLTPLGLGTAWALGQLWRGTAWALGTLWQGTAWVLGQVWRGIAATGRGLGIAALWLVMTLLVAPASWTYRLILAPVGREIAAASEVAWRIAGYVSRAVGRAIAWLAWHLIGAPVSWAYRTVCVPVGHFVRDSVWAPARRAAAEAGRAARGALATARETVRQARRDAWRALVGGTDGARSREPLGVPARTLGSTTTVPSAAQASETPLVGEKFVKRG
;
A
#
# COMPACT_ATOMS: atom_id res chain seq x y z
N MET A 1 12.23 56.97 82.00
CA MET A 1 12.30 55.76 81.16
C MET A 1 10.87 55.48 80.75
N ASP A 2 10.32 56.36 79.92
CA ASP A 2 10.44 56.43 78.45
C ASP A 2 9.28 55.70 77.80
N ASP A 3 8.50 56.54 77.11
CA ASP A 3 7.86 56.33 75.82
C ASP A 3 6.72 55.34 75.65
N GLY A 4 5.62 55.90 75.14
CA GLY A 4 4.50 55.16 74.61
C GLY A 4 3.34 56.06 74.19
N GLU A 5 3.60 57.02 73.30
CA GLU A 5 2.56 57.68 72.51
C GLU A 5 1.58 56.65 71.94
N HIS A 6 0.30 56.72 72.33
CA HIS A 6 -0.84 56.36 71.48
C HIS A 6 -2.09 57.04 72.05
N GLN A 7 -2.15 58.37 71.93
CA GLN A 7 -3.37 59.12 72.19
C GLN A 7 -4.04 59.48 70.86
N HIS A 8 -4.56 58.47 70.16
CA HIS A 8 -5.59 58.68 69.16
C HIS A 8 -6.95 58.43 69.82
N LEU A 9 -7.46 59.53 70.38
CA LEU A 9 -8.86 59.96 70.38
C LEU A 9 -9.70 59.14 69.38
N ASP A 10 -10.89 58.66 69.69
CA ASP A 10 -11.76 58.93 70.80
C ASP A 10 -12.81 57.82 70.75
N ARG A 11 -13.26 57.40 71.94
CA ARG A 11 -14.69 57.25 72.25
C ARG A 11 -15.46 56.53 71.14
N TYR A 12 -15.50 55.21 71.19
CA TYR A 12 -16.70 54.46 71.60
C TYR A 12 -17.85 55.40 71.99
N ALA A 13 -18.38 56.11 70.99
CA ALA A 13 -19.56 56.93 71.11
C ALA A 13 -20.69 55.93 71.33
N PRO A 14 -21.38 56.00 72.48
CA PRO A 14 -22.46 55.09 72.77
C PRO A 14 -23.57 55.35 71.75
N GLU A 15 -23.97 54.26 71.09
CA GLU A 15 -25.36 53.99 70.74
C GLU A 15 -26.21 55.19 70.30
N THR A 16 -26.31 55.41 69.00
CA THR A 16 -27.59 55.88 68.48
C THR A 16 -28.46 54.66 68.21
N ALA A 17 -29.46 54.44 69.08
CA ALA A 17 -30.58 53.49 68.92
C ALA A 17 -31.08 53.29 67.46
N PRO A 18 -31.09 54.31 66.56
CA PRO A 18 -31.44 54.10 65.16
C PRO A 18 -30.60 53.05 64.43
N ASN A 19 -29.28 52.94 64.66
CA ASN A 19 -28.44 52.02 63.87
C ASN A 19 -28.65 50.54 64.21
N ARG A 20 -29.11 50.24 65.43
CA ARG A 20 -29.46 48.88 65.85
C ARG A 20 -30.85 48.52 65.32
N LEU A 21 -31.81 49.45 65.39
CA LEU A 21 -33.14 49.31 64.80
C LEU A 21 -33.09 49.15 63.27
N VAL A 22 -32.31 49.99 62.57
CA VAL A 22 -32.12 49.89 61.12
C VAL A 22 -31.52 48.54 60.76
N ARG A 23 -30.54 48.02 61.51
CA ARG A 23 -29.98 46.68 61.23
C ARG A 23 -30.96 45.54 61.48
N VAL A 24 -31.78 45.64 62.54
CA VAL A 24 -32.82 44.65 62.82
C VAL A 24 -33.90 44.70 61.74
N VAL A 25 -34.40 45.89 61.38
CA VAL A 25 -35.39 46.08 60.30
C VAL A 25 -34.82 45.60 58.97
N VAL A 26 -33.58 45.94 58.62
CA VAL A 26 -32.93 45.47 57.40
C VAL A 26 -32.75 43.95 57.43
N ARG A 27 -32.35 43.33 58.55
CA ARG A 27 -32.27 41.87 58.66
C ARG A 27 -33.64 41.22 58.51
N VAL A 28 -34.68 41.79 59.11
CA VAL A 28 -36.06 41.28 58.98
C VAL A 28 -36.54 41.41 57.55
N VAL A 29 -36.34 42.56 56.89
CA VAL A 29 -36.70 42.75 55.48
C VAL A 29 -35.91 41.81 54.57
N VAL A 30 -34.60 41.65 54.78
CA VAL A 30 -33.79 40.71 54.01
C VAL A 30 -34.27 39.27 54.25
N LEU A 31 -34.57 38.89 55.48
CA LEU A 31 -34.99 37.52 55.78
C LEU A 31 -36.42 37.22 55.32
N VAL A 32 -37.32 38.19 55.39
CA VAL A 32 -38.72 38.06 54.96
C VAL A 32 -38.87 38.21 53.44
N LEU A 33 -38.00 38.96 52.77
CA LEU A 33 -38.11 39.20 51.33
C LEU A 33 -37.09 38.40 50.52
N VAL A 34 -35.80 38.46 50.89
CA VAL A 34 -34.71 37.82 50.12
C VAL A 34 -34.71 36.31 50.34
N LEU A 35 -34.97 35.82 51.55
CA LEU A 35 -34.97 34.38 51.82
C LEU A 35 -36.06 33.62 51.04
N PRO A 36 -37.34 34.06 50.99
CA PRO A 36 -38.33 33.39 50.16
C PRO A 36 -38.07 33.55 48.67
N VAL A 37 -37.59 34.71 48.22
CA VAL A 37 -37.16 34.87 46.81
C VAL A 37 -36.02 33.91 46.47
N ARG A 38 -35.06 33.71 47.39
CA ARG A 38 -33.97 32.75 47.23
C ARG A 38 -34.49 31.32 47.20
N MET A 39 -35.42 30.96 48.09
CA MET A 39 -36.05 29.63 48.10
C MET A 39 -36.83 29.36 46.82
N VAL A 40 -37.58 30.35 46.32
CA VAL A 40 -38.29 30.24 45.03
C VAL A 40 -37.28 30.08 43.89
N TRP A 41 -36.17 30.82 43.92
CA TRP A 41 -35.10 30.67 42.93
C TRP A 41 -34.42 29.31 42.99
N ASP A 42 -34.13 28.79 44.17
CA ASP A 42 -33.51 27.47 44.37
C ASP A 42 -34.48 26.34 43.97
N LEU A 43 -35.78 26.50 44.22
CA LEU A 43 -36.83 25.58 43.73
C LEU A 43 -36.98 25.62 42.22
N LEU A 44 -36.93 26.81 41.61
CA LEU A 44 -36.95 26.96 40.15
C LEU A 44 -35.69 26.39 39.50
N ALA A 45 -34.52 26.62 40.08
CA ALA A 45 -33.26 26.09 39.59
C ALA A 45 -33.19 24.56 39.74
N ALA A 46 -33.68 24.02 40.85
CA ALA A 46 -33.81 22.59 41.06
C ALA A 46 -34.82 21.97 40.08
N GLY A 47 -35.98 22.60 39.90
CA GLY A 47 -36.99 22.22 38.92
C GLY A 47 -36.41 22.21 37.51
N TRP A 48 -35.69 23.26 37.12
CA TRP A 48 -35.01 23.35 35.83
C TRP A 48 -33.95 22.25 35.65
N HIS A 49 -33.14 21.96 36.66
CA HIS A 49 -32.16 20.87 36.60
C HIS A 49 -32.80 19.49 36.48
N THR A 50 -33.95 19.26 37.12
CA THR A 50 -34.69 18.01 36.97
C THR A 50 -35.29 17.89 35.57
N PHE A 51 -35.83 18.98 35.02
CA PHE A 51 -36.34 19.03 33.66
C PHE A 51 -35.23 18.77 32.62
N ASP A 52 -34.07 19.41 32.81
CA ASP A 52 -32.88 19.24 31.96
C ASP A 52 -32.26 17.84 32.04
N ARG A 53 -32.40 17.14 33.17
CA ARG A 53 -31.91 15.76 33.29
C ARG A 53 -32.89 14.70 32.81
N VAL A 54 -34.20 14.95 32.93
CA VAL A 54 -35.22 13.92 32.67
C VAL A 54 -35.81 14.05 31.27
N VAL A 55 -36.04 15.27 30.78
CA VAL A 55 -36.80 15.52 29.54
C VAL A 55 -35.89 15.79 28.34
N LEU A 56 -34.85 16.61 28.53
CA LEU A 56 -33.95 16.99 27.44
C LEU A 56 -33.13 15.81 26.87
N PRO A 57 -32.60 14.86 27.68
CA PRO A 57 -31.81 13.75 27.14
C PRO A 57 -32.61 12.77 26.27
N PRO A 58 -33.83 12.31 26.63
CA PRO A 58 -34.62 11.45 25.75
C PRO A 58 -35.11 12.18 24.50
N ALA A 59 -35.52 13.45 24.61
CA ALA A 59 -35.95 14.25 23.46
C ALA A 59 -34.79 14.49 22.49
N ALA A 60 -33.61 14.85 22.99
CA ALA A 60 -32.39 15.02 22.19
C ALA A 60 -31.98 13.71 21.52
N ARG A 61 -32.08 12.57 22.21
CA ARG A 61 -31.80 11.24 21.61
C ARG A 61 -32.81 10.88 20.54
N GLY A 62 -34.09 11.19 20.73
CA GLY A 62 -35.16 10.98 19.75
C GLY A 62 -34.95 11.81 18.48
N LEU A 63 -34.71 13.12 18.63
CA LEU A 63 -34.38 14.02 17.53
C LEU A 63 -33.09 13.61 16.81
N ALA A 64 -32.05 13.22 17.56
CA ALA A 64 -30.82 12.72 16.97
C ALA A 64 -31.01 11.37 16.26
N ALA A 65 -31.94 10.52 16.71
CA ALA A 65 -32.28 9.28 16.00
C ALA A 65 -33.03 9.56 14.69
N LEU A 66 -33.97 10.51 14.71
CA LEU A 66 -34.69 10.96 13.50
C LEU A 66 -33.76 11.62 12.50
N ALA A 67 -32.89 12.53 12.94
CA ALA A 67 -31.90 13.18 12.08
C ALA A 67 -30.94 12.16 11.46
N ARG A 68 -30.49 11.15 12.23
CA ARG A 68 -29.66 10.04 11.70
C ARG A 68 -30.42 9.13 10.74
N GLY A 69 -31.72 8.94 10.94
CA GLY A 69 -32.58 8.17 10.04
C GLY A 69 -32.75 8.89 8.69
N LEU A 70 -33.04 10.19 8.74
CA LEU A 70 -33.12 11.07 7.57
C LEU A 70 -31.79 11.15 6.82
N GLY A 71 -30.68 11.32 7.55
CA GLY A 71 -29.32 11.33 6.97
C GLY A 71 -29.01 10.04 6.21
N ARG A 72 -29.26 8.87 6.82
CA ARG A 72 -29.08 7.58 6.14
C ARG A 72 -29.97 7.41 4.91
N SER A 73 -31.19 7.94 4.96
CA SER A 73 -32.13 7.86 3.83
C SER A 73 -31.66 8.74 2.67
N LEU A 74 -31.16 9.95 2.98
CA LEU A 74 -30.55 10.85 2.00
C LEU A 74 -29.27 10.27 1.40
N GLU A 75 -28.38 9.72 2.23
CA GLU A 75 -27.14 9.08 1.79
C GLU A 75 -27.43 7.93 0.83
N TRP A 76 -28.46 7.12 1.10
CA TRP A 76 -28.87 6.05 0.19
C TRP A 76 -29.33 6.59 -1.17
N LEU A 77 -30.11 7.67 -1.16
CA LEU A 77 -30.62 8.33 -2.36
C LEU A 77 -29.48 8.97 -3.17
N PHE A 78 -28.63 9.74 -2.52
CA PHE A 78 -27.47 10.39 -3.15
C PHE A 78 -26.41 9.40 -3.61
N SER A 79 -26.19 8.31 -2.88
CA SER A 79 -25.26 7.25 -3.29
C SER A 79 -25.79 6.49 -4.51
N GLY A 80 -27.08 6.19 -4.55
CA GLY A 80 -27.72 5.59 -5.72
C GLY A 80 -27.62 6.49 -6.96
N ILE A 81 -27.93 7.79 -6.80
CA ILE A 81 -27.83 8.77 -7.88
C ILE A 81 -26.37 8.95 -8.32
N GLY A 82 -25.43 9.09 -7.37
CA GLY A 82 -24.01 9.25 -7.65
C GLY A 82 -23.40 8.05 -8.36
N TRP A 83 -23.80 6.83 -7.97
CA TRP A 83 -23.38 5.60 -8.65
C TRP A 83 -23.94 5.52 -10.07
N MET A 84 -25.21 5.88 -10.25
CA MET A 84 -25.87 5.86 -11.57
C MET A 84 -25.26 6.92 -12.51
N VAL A 85 -25.02 8.14 -12.02
CA VAL A 85 -24.37 9.21 -12.77
C VAL A 85 -22.91 8.87 -13.06
N GLY A 86 -22.18 8.35 -12.08
CA GLY A 86 -20.78 7.93 -12.24
C GLY A 86 -20.64 6.79 -13.26
N MET A 87 -21.56 5.83 -13.24
CA MET A 87 -21.60 4.75 -14.24
C MET A 87 -21.96 5.30 -15.62
N LEU A 88 -22.96 6.19 -15.73
CA LEU A 88 -23.35 6.80 -17.00
C LEU A 88 -22.19 7.59 -17.61
N ILE A 89 -21.52 8.43 -16.84
CA ILE A 89 -20.34 9.18 -17.30
C ILE A 89 -19.19 8.23 -17.65
N GLY A 90 -18.94 7.23 -16.81
CA GLY A 90 -17.90 6.23 -17.02
C GLY A 90 -18.07 5.51 -18.36
N VAL A 91 -19.27 5.01 -18.62
CA VAL A 91 -19.58 4.24 -19.82
C VAL A 91 -19.76 5.13 -21.04
N LEU A 92 -20.48 6.24 -20.93
CA LEU A 92 -20.85 7.09 -22.06
C LEU A 92 -19.73 8.05 -22.48
N VAL A 93 -18.85 8.45 -21.55
CA VAL A 93 -17.81 9.45 -21.81
C VAL A 93 -16.41 8.86 -21.69
N LEU A 94 -16.08 8.20 -20.57
CA LEU A 94 -14.71 7.74 -20.34
C LEU A 94 -14.30 6.59 -21.28
N ILE A 95 -15.18 5.61 -21.52
CA ILE A 95 -14.89 4.49 -22.42
C ILE A 95 -14.65 4.98 -23.86
N PRO A 96 -15.53 5.78 -24.49
CA PRO A 96 -15.29 6.26 -25.84
C PRO A 96 -14.13 7.25 -25.90
N LEU A 97 -13.92 8.08 -24.86
CA LEU A 97 -12.77 8.99 -24.82
C LEU A 97 -11.45 8.23 -24.71
N ARG A 98 -11.41 7.14 -23.94
CA ARG A 98 -10.25 6.26 -23.85
C ARG A 98 -10.02 5.54 -25.17
N TRP A 99 -11.07 5.05 -25.82
CA TRP A 99 -10.97 4.43 -27.14
C TRP A 99 -10.49 5.43 -28.20
N LEU A 100 -10.97 6.67 -28.17
CA LEU A 100 -10.53 7.75 -29.07
C LEU A 100 -9.05 8.10 -28.82
N TYR A 101 -8.63 8.18 -27.55
CA TYR A 101 -7.24 8.42 -27.19
C TYR A 101 -6.32 7.30 -27.69
N THR A 102 -6.69 6.04 -27.46
CA THR A 102 -5.88 4.90 -27.90
C THR A 102 -5.89 4.71 -29.41
N SER A 103 -7.05 4.89 -30.05
CA SER A 103 -7.23 4.57 -31.47
C SER A 103 -6.83 5.71 -32.40
N VAL A 104 -6.83 6.97 -31.93
CA VAL A 104 -6.54 8.15 -32.76
C VAL A 104 -5.29 8.88 -32.30
N LEU A 105 -5.18 9.22 -31.00
CA LEU A 105 -4.03 9.99 -30.51
C LEU A 105 -2.74 9.19 -30.47
N THR A 106 -2.80 7.90 -30.15
CA THR A 106 -1.62 7.04 -30.07
C THR A 106 -0.97 6.80 -31.45
N PRO A 107 -1.73 6.47 -32.52
CA PRO A 107 -1.17 6.38 -33.86
C PRO A 107 -0.77 7.74 -34.44
N LEU A 108 -1.49 8.83 -34.13
CA LEU A 108 -1.05 10.18 -34.52
C LEU A 108 0.27 10.57 -33.88
N GLY A 109 0.47 10.25 -32.59
CA GLY A 109 1.75 10.48 -31.91
C GLY A 109 2.91 9.71 -32.52
N HIS A 110 2.67 8.45 -32.91
CA HIS A 110 3.67 7.65 -33.63
C HIS A 110 3.92 8.18 -35.05
N GLY A 111 2.88 8.57 -35.78
CA GLY A 111 2.98 9.16 -37.12
C GLY A 111 3.75 10.48 -37.12
N LEU A 112 3.46 11.37 -36.18
CA LEU A 112 4.14 12.67 -36.08
C LEU A 112 5.61 12.51 -35.69
N ARG A 113 5.91 11.57 -34.79
CA ARG A 113 7.30 11.22 -34.43
C ARG A 113 8.04 10.59 -35.60
N TRP A 114 7.37 9.74 -36.38
CA TRP A 114 7.95 9.13 -37.58
C TRP A 114 8.24 10.20 -38.65
N ILE A 115 7.32 11.12 -38.92
CA ILE A 115 7.54 12.24 -39.87
C ILE A 115 8.72 13.13 -39.41
N GLY A 116 8.77 13.48 -38.12
CA GLY A 116 9.87 14.28 -37.57
C GLY A 116 11.24 13.61 -37.69
N THR A 117 11.31 12.30 -37.47
CA THR A 117 12.58 11.55 -37.49
C THR A 117 12.99 11.07 -38.88
N ALA A 118 12.03 10.66 -39.71
CA ALA A 118 12.27 10.11 -41.04
C ALA A 118 12.39 11.16 -42.13
N LEU A 119 11.72 12.32 -42.02
CA LEU A 119 11.78 13.38 -43.04
C LEU A 119 12.62 14.59 -42.59
N LEU A 120 12.29 15.18 -41.44
CA LEU A 120 12.89 16.45 -41.02
C LEU A 120 14.37 16.33 -40.65
N ALA A 121 14.75 15.27 -39.93
CA ALA A 121 16.14 15.06 -39.54
C ALA A 121 17.10 14.82 -40.72
N PRO A 122 16.81 13.96 -41.70
CA PRO A 122 17.67 13.80 -42.88
C PRO A 122 17.60 15.03 -43.81
N ALA A 123 16.45 15.68 -43.97
CA ALA A 123 16.35 16.89 -44.79
C ALA A 123 17.21 18.04 -44.22
N ALA A 124 17.20 18.25 -42.90
CA ALA A 124 18.03 19.27 -42.26
C ALA A 124 19.53 18.98 -42.40
N ARG A 125 19.95 17.71 -42.29
CA ARG A 125 21.35 17.32 -42.49
C ARG A 125 21.78 17.43 -43.96
N GLY A 126 20.91 17.07 -44.89
CA GLY A 126 21.15 17.22 -46.32
C GLY A 126 21.31 18.69 -46.74
N LEU A 127 20.45 19.57 -46.24
CA LEU A 127 20.56 21.01 -46.49
C LEU A 127 21.81 21.62 -45.85
N GLY A 128 22.14 21.27 -44.61
CA GLY A 128 23.34 21.78 -43.94
C GLY A 128 24.64 21.37 -44.62
N THR A 129 24.74 20.09 -45.03
CA THR A 129 25.91 19.58 -45.76
C THR A 129 25.99 20.13 -47.17
N GLY A 130 24.86 20.25 -47.86
CA GLY A 130 24.79 20.88 -49.19
C GLY A 130 25.24 22.35 -49.17
N LEU A 131 24.75 23.13 -48.20
CA LEU A 131 25.13 24.54 -48.07
C LEU A 131 26.62 24.72 -47.72
N ALA A 132 27.14 23.89 -46.81
CA ALA A 132 28.55 23.90 -46.46
C ALA A 132 29.45 23.49 -47.65
N TRP A 133 29.03 22.48 -48.43
CA TRP A 133 29.72 22.06 -49.64
C TRP A 133 29.69 23.16 -50.71
N LEU A 134 28.56 23.82 -50.89
CA LEU A 134 28.41 24.92 -51.84
C LEU A 134 29.33 26.09 -51.45
N LEU A 135 29.35 26.47 -50.17
CA LEU A 135 30.20 27.55 -49.66
C LEU A 135 31.69 27.22 -49.83
N THR A 136 32.10 26.01 -49.45
CA THR A 136 33.51 25.60 -49.56
C THR A 136 33.97 25.46 -51.01
N THR A 137 33.12 24.92 -51.87
CA THR A 137 33.44 24.75 -53.30
C THR A 137 33.46 26.09 -54.03
N LEU A 138 32.52 27.00 -53.72
CA LEU A 138 32.39 28.27 -54.42
C LEU A 138 33.36 29.35 -53.91
N LEU A 139 33.78 29.32 -52.65
CA LEU A 139 34.70 30.32 -52.10
C LEU A 139 36.12 29.77 -51.93
N VAL A 140 36.27 28.61 -51.28
CA VAL A 140 37.60 28.15 -50.83
C VAL A 140 38.41 27.58 -51.99
N ARG A 141 37.79 26.76 -52.85
CA ARG A 141 38.50 26.19 -54.02
C ARG A 141 38.98 27.24 -55.03
N PRO A 142 38.18 28.23 -55.45
CA PRO A 142 38.68 29.23 -56.41
C PRO A 142 39.73 30.13 -55.79
N VAL A 143 39.60 30.52 -54.52
CA VAL A 143 40.65 31.28 -53.83
C VAL A 143 41.94 30.47 -53.71
N ALA A 144 41.84 29.18 -53.35
CA ALA A 144 43.00 28.30 -53.29
C ALA A 144 43.62 28.04 -54.68
N GLY A 145 42.79 27.94 -55.72
CA GLY A 145 43.22 27.80 -57.10
C GLY A 145 43.97 29.03 -57.59
N LEU A 146 43.41 30.22 -57.33
CA LEU A 146 44.03 31.51 -57.65
C LEU A 146 45.36 31.69 -56.91
N TRP A 147 45.41 31.31 -55.63
CA TRP A 147 46.63 31.32 -54.84
C TRP A 147 47.72 30.42 -55.45
N ARG A 148 47.36 29.16 -55.78
CA ARG A 148 48.31 28.17 -56.30
C ARG A 148 48.75 28.42 -57.73
N HIS A 149 47.90 28.97 -58.59
CA HIS A 149 48.18 29.12 -60.02
C HIS A 149 48.65 30.52 -60.41
N VAL A 150 48.28 31.56 -59.66
CA VAL A 150 48.66 32.94 -60.00
C VAL A 150 49.69 33.46 -59.02
N ILE A 151 49.42 33.39 -57.72
CA ILE A 151 50.29 34.03 -56.72
C ILE A 151 51.59 33.25 -56.54
N VAL A 152 51.51 31.92 -56.36
CA VAL A 152 52.70 31.10 -56.14
C VAL A 152 53.68 31.17 -57.33
N PRO A 153 53.26 31.06 -58.60
CA PRO A 153 54.18 31.13 -59.73
C PRO A 153 54.76 32.53 -59.94
N VAL A 154 53.96 33.58 -59.77
CA VAL A 154 54.43 34.97 -59.90
C VAL A 154 55.50 35.27 -58.85
N VAL A 155 55.30 34.85 -57.60
CA VAL A 155 56.29 35.03 -56.55
C VAL A 155 57.53 34.17 -56.82
N ARG A 156 57.34 32.90 -57.20
CA ARG A 156 58.45 31.96 -57.34
C ARG A 156 59.32 32.28 -58.55
N TYR A 157 58.74 32.51 -59.72
CA TYR A 157 59.49 32.79 -60.94
C TYR A 157 59.85 34.27 -61.10
N GLY A 158 58.98 35.18 -60.67
CA GLY A 158 59.20 36.62 -60.81
C GLY A 158 60.14 37.19 -59.76
N LEU A 159 60.11 36.66 -58.53
CA LEU A 159 60.88 37.24 -57.41
C LEU A 159 61.96 36.30 -56.90
N VAL A 160 61.63 35.03 -56.65
CA VAL A 160 62.54 34.10 -55.97
C VAL A 160 63.67 33.63 -56.89
N VAL A 161 63.38 33.29 -58.15
CA VAL A 161 64.42 32.82 -59.09
C VAL A 161 65.50 33.87 -59.35
N PRO A 162 65.18 35.15 -59.62
CA PRO A 162 66.20 36.20 -59.78
C PRO A 162 67.02 36.43 -58.51
N VAL A 163 66.37 36.41 -57.35
CA VAL A 163 67.02 36.62 -56.06
C VAL A 163 67.95 35.46 -55.68
N VAL A 164 67.55 34.21 -55.94
CA VAL A 164 68.37 33.03 -55.66
C VAL A 164 69.57 32.95 -56.60
N TRP A 165 69.43 33.35 -57.87
CA TRP A 165 70.56 33.44 -58.80
C TRP A 165 71.58 34.49 -58.34
N LEU A 166 71.11 35.66 -57.89
CA LEU A 166 71.96 36.71 -57.32
C LEU A 166 72.66 36.25 -56.03
N TYR A 167 71.95 35.49 -55.19
CA TYR A 167 72.45 34.95 -53.93
C TYR A 167 73.51 33.85 -54.14
N GLY A 168 73.29 32.97 -55.12
CA GLY A 168 74.18 31.85 -55.47
C GLY A 168 75.52 32.27 -56.06
N ASN A 169 75.55 33.32 -56.89
CA ASN A 169 76.78 33.74 -57.56
C ASN A 169 77.57 34.80 -56.80
N VAL A 170 76.92 35.65 -55.99
CA VAL A 170 77.59 36.78 -55.33
C VAL A 170 77.65 36.61 -53.81
N LEU A 171 76.62 36.03 -53.20
CA LEU A 171 76.49 35.96 -51.74
C LEU A 171 76.97 34.65 -51.13
N THR A 172 77.23 33.60 -51.91
CA THR A 172 77.60 32.29 -51.36
C THR A 172 78.96 32.27 -50.65
N PRO A 173 80.02 32.99 -51.09
CA PRO A 173 81.25 33.10 -50.29
C PRO A 173 81.06 33.95 -49.01
N LEU A 174 80.11 34.90 -48.99
CA LEU A 174 79.76 35.70 -47.80
C LEU A 174 78.66 35.05 -46.93
N GLY A 175 78.01 34.00 -47.46
CA GLY A 175 76.75 33.44 -46.99
C GLY A 175 76.90 32.52 -45.79
N LEU A 176 78.03 31.85 -45.62
CA LEU A 176 78.24 30.98 -44.45
C LEU A 176 78.34 31.78 -43.15
N GLY A 177 78.97 32.96 -43.17
CA GLY A 177 79.05 33.84 -41.99
C GLY A 177 77.73 34.54 -41.68
N THR A 178 77.03 35.01 -42.71
CA THR A 178 75.74 35.70 -42.55
C THR A 178 74.58 34.76 -42.28
N ALA A 179 74.58 33.52 -42.79
CA ALA A 179 73.55 32.52 -42.49
C ALA A 179 73.58 32.06 -41.03
N TRP A 180 74.75 32.04 -40.39
CA TRP A 180 74.84 31.80 -38.95
C TRP A 180 74.23 32.97 -38.15
N ALA A 181 74.56 34.21 -38.51
CA ALA A 181 74.00 35.40 -37.88
C ALA A 181 72.47 35.54 -38.11
N LEU A 182 72.01 35.34 -39.35
CA LEU A 182 70.59 35.31 -39.73
C LEU A 182 69.86 34.14 -39.08
N GLY A 183 70.51 32.98 -38.92
CA GLY A 183 69.92 31.82 -38.26
C GLY A 183 69.69 32.04 -36.76
N GLN A 184 70.53 32.86 -36.11
CA GLN A 184 70.30 33.30 -34.73
C GLN A 184 69.21 34.39 -34.67
N LEU A 185 69.24 35.34 -35.59
CA LEU A 185 68.24 36.41 -35.66
C LEU A 185 66.84 35.87 -35.97
N TRP A 186 66.75 34.87 -36.85
CA TRP A 186 65.53 34.14 -37.22
C TRP A 186 64.98 33.32 -36.06
N ARG A 187 65.84 32.69 -35.26
CA ARG A 187 65.41 32.02 -34.02
C ARG A 187 64.86 33.02 -33.01
N GLY A 188 65.49 34.19 -32.87
CA GLY A 188 64.99 35.27 -32.04
C GLY A 188 63.65 35.82 -32.52
N THR A 189 63.47 36.03 -33.82
CA THR A 189 62.21 36.54 -34.39
C THR A 189 61.12 35.48 -34.43
N ALA A 190 61.42 34.22 -34.69
CA ALA A 190 60.44 33.13 -34.62
C ALA A 190 60.00 32.89 -33.18
N TRP A 191 60.90 33.02 -32.20
CA TRP A 191 60.54 32.97 -30.79
C TRP A 191 59.71 34.19 -30.38
N ALA A 192 60.08 35.40 -30.82
CA ALA A 192 59.31 36.62 -30.57
C ALA A 192 57.92 36.58 -31.22
N LEU A 193 57.82 36.12 -32.47
CA LEU A 193 56.56 35.98 -33.19
C LEU A 193 55.73 34.83 -32.63
N GLY A 194 56.36 33.74 -32.21
CA GLY A 194 55.71 32.61 -31.54
C GLY A 194 55.12 33.00 -30.18
N THR A 195 55.87 33.78 -29.39
CA THR A 195 55.38 34.33 -28.11
C THR A 195 54.29 35.38 -28.32
N LEU A 196 54.40 36.23 -29.35
CA LEU A 196 53.33 37.15 -29.76
C LEU A 196 52.07 36.37 -30.17
N TRP A 197 52.21 35.35 -30.99
CA TRP A 197 51.11 34.50 -31.44
C TRP A 197 50.45 33.74 -30.29
N GLN A 198 51.25 33.20 -29.36
CA GLN A 198 50.74 32.59 -28.14
C GLN A 198 50.00 33.60 -27.27
N GLY A 199 50.51 34.83 -27.16
CA GLY A 199 49.84 35.94 -26.48
C GLY A 199 48.50 36.28 -27.13
N THR A 200 48.46 36.42 -28.45
CA THR A 200 47.22 36.72 -29.20
C THR A 200 46.23 35.56 -29.12
N ALA A 201 46.67 34.32 -29.29
CA ALA A 201 45.82 33.13 -29.17
C ALA A 201 45.29 32.96 -27.74
N TRP A 202 46.10 33.30 -26.73
CA TRP A 202 45.68 33.31 -25.34
C TRP A 202 44.62 34.39 -25.10
N VAL A 203 44.83 35.63 -25.55
CA VAL A 203 43.84 36.72 -25.45
C VAL A 203 42.54 36.36 -26.17
N LEU A 204 42.62 35.83 -27.40
CA LEU A 204 41.45 35.39 -28.16
C LEU A 204 40.72 34.24 -27.46
N GLY A 205 41.47 33.32 -26.84
CA GLY A 205 40.94 32.25 -26.01
C GLY A 205 40.27 32.76 -24.74
N GLN A 206 40.80 33.80 -24.10
CA GLN A 206 40.17 34.46 -22.95
C GLN A 206 38.88 35.17 -23.35
N VAL A 207 38.88 35.87 -24.49
CA VAL A 207 37.67 36.50 -25.05
C VAL A 207 36.61 35.44 -25.36
N TRP A 208 36.98 34.33 -25.99
CA TRP A 208 36.05 33.23 -26.28
C TRP A 208 35.49 32.59 -25.02
N ARG A 209 36.33 32.38 -23.99
CA ARG A 209 35.90 31.87 -22.68
C ARG A 209 34.98 32.85 -21.98
N GLY A 210 35.24 34.16 -22.09
CA GLY A 210 34.38 35.23 -21.61
C GLY A 210 33.01 35.18 -22.28
N ILE A 211 32.96 35.15 -23.62
CA ILE A 211 31.70 35.08 -24.37
C ILE A 211 30.91 33.79 -24.03
N ALA A 212 31.58 32.64 -23.96
CA ALA A 212 30.94 31.37 -23.60
C ALA A 212 30.49 31.32 -22.13
N ALA A 213 31.19 31.99 -21.22
CA ALA A 213 30.77 32.15 -19.83
C ALA A 213 29.56 33.08 -19.72
N THR A 214 29.57 34.20 -20.44
CA THR A 214 28.43 35.14 -20.49
C THR A 214 27.20 34.48 -21.09
N GLY A 215 27.33 33.72 -22.18
CA GLY A 215 26.21 32.98 -22.78
C GLY A 215 25.64 31.92 -21.84
N ARG A 216 26.49 31.20 -21.08
CA ARG A 216 26.04 30.25 -20.06
C ARG A 216 25.41 30.94 -18.86
N GLY A 217 25.96 32.07 -18.42
CA GLY A 217 25.40 32.89 -17.35
C GLY A 217 24.03 33.45 -17.71
N LEU A 218 23.85 33.93 -18.93
CA LEU A 218 22.56 34.41 -19.45
C LEU A 218 21.56 33.27 -19.60
N GLY A 219 22.01 32.09 -20.06
CA GLY A 219 21.17 30.89 -20.13
C GLY A 219 20.70 30.42 -18.76
N ILE A 220 21.60 30.37 -17.77
CA ILE A 220 21.27 30.00 -16.38
C ILE A 220 20.36 31.06 -15.76
N ALA A 221 20.64 32.34 -15.96
CA ALA A 221 19.81 33.43 -15.46
C ALA A 221 18.41 33.42 -16.08
N ALA A 222 18.30 33.16 -17.40
CA ALA A 222 17.01 33.00 -18.08
C ALA A 222 16.26 31.77 -17.55
N LEU A 223 16.95 30.64 -17.35
CA LEU A 223 16.34 29.45 -16.78
C LEU A 223 15.87 29.70 -15.34
N TRP A 224 16.67 30.39 -14.55
CA TRP A 224 16.38 30.75 -13.17
C TRP A 224 15.20 31.71 -13.10
N LEU A 225 15.14 32.70 -13.99
CA LEU A 225 14.06 33.68 -14.09
C LEU A 225 12.75 33.03 -14.57
N VAL A 226 12.79 32.10 -15.53
CA VAL A 226 11.63 31.30 -15.91
C VAL A 226 11.18 30.41 -14.74
N MET A 227 12.11 29.74 -14.06
CA MET A 227 11.78 28.83 -12.96
C MET A 227 11.26 29.59 -11.73
N THR A 228 11.77 30.78 -11.43
CA THR A 228 11.29 31.61 -10.31
C THR A 228 10.06 32.43 -10.66
N LEU A 229 9.91 32.93 -11.89
CA LEU A 229 8.79 33.80 -12.26
C LEU A 229 7.57 33.02 -12.78
N LEU A 230 7.74 31.84 -13.38
CA LEU A 230 6.61 30.99 -13.79
C LEU A 230 6.40 29.84 -12.82
N VAL A 231 7.44 29.08 -12.52
CA VAL A 231 7.26 27.81 -11.80
C VAL A 231 7.10 27.99 -10.31
N ALA A 232 7.79 28.96 -9.68
CA ALA A 232 7.59 29.24 -8.26
C ALA A 232 6.18 29.75 -7.96
N PRO A 233 5.60 30.74 -8.68
CA PRO A 233 4.22 31.12 -8.45
C PRO A 233 3.26 30.01 -8.85
N ALA A 234 3.44 29.32 -9.99
CA ALA A 234 2.56 28.20 -10.35
C ALA A 234 2.58 27.06 -9.30
N SER A 235 3.75 26.75 -8.74
CA SER A 235 3.93 25.77 -7.65
C SER A 235 3.36 26.28 -6.34
N TRP A 236 3.48 27.57 -6.04
CA TRP A 236 2.93 28.20 -4.84
C TRP A 236 1.40 28.20 -4.90
N THR A 237 0.81 28.57 -6.04
CA THR A 237 -0.64 28.51 -6.29
C THR A 237 -1.15 27.07 -6.25
N TYR A 238 -0.41 26.11 -6.82
CA TYR A 238 -0.72 24.68 -6.72
C TYR A 238 -0.66 24.18 -5.27
N ARG A 239 0.34 24.59 -4.49
CA ARG A 239 0.47 24.18 -3.08
C ARG A 239 -0.55 24.85 -2.17
N LEU A 240 -0.90 26.12 -2.41
CA LEU A 240 -1.90 26.82 -1.60
C LEU A 240 -3.33 26.40 -1.90
N ILE A 241 -3.63 25.93 -3.12
CA ILE A 241 -5.00 25.57 -3.49
C ILE A 241 -5.17 24.05 -3.49
N LEU A 242 -4.29 23.30 -4.16
CA LEU A 242 -4.46 21.86 -4.32
C LEU A 242 -4.05 21.05 -3.09
N ALA A 243 -3.09 21.51 -2.29
CA ALA A 243 -2.70 20.79 -1.07
C ALA A 243 -3.71 20.88 0.08
N PRO A 244 -4.37 22.03 0.38
CA PRO A 244 -5.48 22.03 1.32
C PRO A 244 -6.70 21.31 0.76
N VAL A 245 -7.06 21.52 -0.50
CA VAL A 245 -8.20 20.80 -1.12
C VAL A 245 -7.96 19.29 -1.12
N GLY A 246 -6.74 18.84 -1.44
CA GLY A 246 -6.36 17.42 -1.38
C GLY A 246 -6.35 16.86 0.04
N ARG A 247 -5.96 17.66 1.06
CA ARG A 247 -6.02 17.25 2.47
C ARG A 247 -7.45 17.15 2.99
N GLU A 248 -8.31 18.10 2.65
CA GLU A 248 -9.72 18.07 3.04
C GLU A 248 -10.44 16.89 2.38
N ILE A 249 -10.17 16.62 1.11
CA ILE A 249 -10.71 15.45 0.40
C ILE A 249 -10.16 14.15 1.00
N ALA A 250 -8.87 14.07 1.32
CA ALA A 250 -8.27 12.88 1.93
C ALA A 250 -8.80 12.64 3.35
N ALA A 251 -8.93 13.68 4.17
CA ALA A 251 -9.48 13.58 5.52
C ALA A 251 -10.96 13.18 5.50
N ALA A 252 -11.76 13.77 4.61
CA ALA A 252 -13.15 13.38 4.41
C ALA A 252 -13.27 11.92 3.92
N SER A 253 -12.37 11.51 3.01
CA SER A 253 -12.33 10.15 2.47
C SER A 253 -11.88 9.12 3.51
N GLU A 254 -10.92 9.45 4.38
CA GLU A 254 -10.42 8.56 5.43
C GLU A 254 -11.46 8.34 6.53
N VAL A 255 -12.16 9.41 6.93
CA VAL A 255 -13.29 9.31 7.87
C VAL A 255 -14.42 8.50 7.24
N ALA A 256 -14.74 8.73 5.96
CA ALA A 256 -15.71 7.93 5.21
C ALA A 256 -15.28 6.46 5.11
N TRP A 257 -13.98 6.16 4.92
CA TRP A 257 -13.47 4.79 4.83
C TRP A 257 -13.48 4.06 6.17
N ARG A 258 -13.19 4.76 7.27
CA ARG A 258 -13.32 4.18 8.63
C ARG A 258 -14.78 3.86 8.93
N ILE A 259 -15.70 4.75 8.58
CA ILE A 259 -17.15 4.51 8.75
C ILE A 259 -17.60 3.36 7.85
N ALA A 260 -17.18 3.33 6.59
CA ALA A 260 -17.45 2.24 5.66
C ALA A 260 -16.90 0.89 6.16
N GLY A 261 -15.72 0.88 6.81
CA GLY A 261 -15.16 -0.31 7.44
C GLY A 261 -15.98 -0.84 8.62
N TYR A 262 -16.51 0.05 9.46
CA TYR A 262 -17.41 -0.33 10.56
C TYR A 262 -18.77 -0.83 10.05
N VAL A 263 -19.33 -0.15 9.04
CA VAL A 263 -20.59 -0.54 8.41
C VAL A 263 -20.43 -1.86 7.66
N SER A 264 -19.34 -2.07 6.93
CA SER A 264 -19.05 -3.31 6.21
C SER A 264 -18.89 -4.49 7.17
N ARG A 265 -18.29 -4.30 8.36
CA ARG A 265 -18.27 -5.34 9.41
C ARG A 265 -19.65 -5.61 9.99
N ALA A 266 -20.48 -4.59 10.19
CA ALA A 266 -21.84 -4.76 10.70
C ALA A 266 -22.74 -5.48 9.68
N VAL A 267 -22.66 -5.07 8.41
CA VAL A 267 -23.38 -5.67 7.28
C VAL A 267 -22.88 -7.09 7.02
N GLY A 268 -21.57 -7.33 7.05
CA GLY A 268 -21.01 -8.68 6.95
C GLY A 268 -21.51 -9.61 8.07
N ARG A 269 -21.63 -9.09 9.30
CA ARG A 269 -22.21 -9.86 10.42
C ARG A 269 -23.71 -10.10 10.25
N ALA A 270 -24.45 -9.12 9.75
CA ALA A 270 -25.88 -9.26 9.47
C ALA A 270 -26.15 -10.24 8.33
N ILE A 271 -25.36 -10.19 7.25
CA ILE A 271 -25.44 -11.14 6.12
C ILE A 271 -25.03 -12.53 6.59
N ALA A 272 -23.97 -12.67 7.38
CA ALA A 272 -23.58 -13.96 7.93
C ALA A 272 -24.68 -14.53 8.83
N TRP A 273 -25.30 -13.70 9.67
CA TRP A 273 -26.42 -14.10 10.52
C TRP A 273 -27.64 -14.50 9.68
N LEU A 274 -27.97 -13.72 8.65
CA LEU A 274 -29.10 -13.97 7.76
C LEU A 274 -28.87 -15.21 6.90
N ALA A 275 -27.69 -15.40 6.33
CA ALA A 275 -27.31 -16.60 5.59
C ALA A 275 -27.34 -17.83 6.51
N TRP A 276 -26.90 -17.68 7.76
CA TRP A 276 -26.98 -18.75 8.73
C TRP A 276 -28.43 -19.06 9.12
N HIS A 277 -29.31 -18.08 9.28
CA HIS A 277 -30.72 -18.35 9.60
C HIS A 277 -31.54 -18.84 8.42
N LEU A 278 -31.28 -18.32 7.21
CA LEU A 278 -32.10 -18.58 6.02
C LEU A 278 -31.67 -19.85 5.28
N ILE A 279 -30.38 -20.18 5.32
CA ILE A 279 -29.83 -21.34 4.61
C ILE A 279 -29.18 -22.30 5.59
N GLY A 280 -28.30 -21.82 6.44
CA GLY A 280 -27.49 -22.68 7.32
C GLY A 280 -28.30 -23.49 8.33
N ALA A 281 -29.24 -22.85 9.02
CA ALA A 281 -30.10 -23.43 10.05
C ALA A 281 -31.11 -24.41 9.44
N PRO A 282 -31.85 -24.08 8.36
CA PRO A 282 -32.74 -25.05 7.73
C PRO A 282 -31.99 -26.18 7.02
N VAL A 283 -30.82 -25.93 6.42
CA VAL A 283 -29.99 -27.00 5.84
C VAL A 283 -29.38 -27.89 6.91
N SER A 284 -28.94 -27.33 8.04
CA SER A 284 -28.45 -28.09 9.21
C SER A 284 -29.56 -28.92 9.83
N TRP A 285 -30.77 -28.36 9.95
CA TRP A 285 -31.94 -29.07 10.44
C TRP A 285 -32.39 -30.15 9.46
N ALA A 286 -32.42 -29.88 8.15
CA ALA A 286 -32.72 -30.87 7.12
C ALA A 286 -31.65 -31.98 7.09
N TYR A 287 -30.37 -31.64 7.24
CA TYR A 287 -29.29 -32.62 7.34
C TYR A 287 -29.42 -33.47 8.61
N ARG A 288 -29.72 -32.86 9.76
CA ARG A 288 -29.95 -33.61 11.02
C ARG A 288 -31.24 -34.42 11.03
N THR A 289 -32.28 -33.97 10.35
CA THR A 289 -33.61 -34.62 10.36
C THR A 289 -33.76 -35.62 9.23
N VAL A 290 -33.01 -35.48 8.14
CA VAL A 290 -33.09 -36.35 6.96
C VAL A 290 -31.81 -37.16 6.81
N CYS A 291 -30.63 -36.54 6.75
CA CYS A 291 -29.38 -37.27 6.51
C CYS A 291 -28.89 -38.09 7.71
N VAL A 292 -29.19 -37.72 8.95
CA VAL A 292 -28.82 -38.53 10.13
C VAL A 292 -29.67 -39.81 10.23
N PRO A 293 -31.02 -39.78 10.15
CA PRO A 293 -31.80 -41.01 10.17
C PRO A 293 -31.62 -41.83 8.90
N VAL A 294 -31.53 -41.21 7.71
CA VAL A 294 -31.20 -41.95 6.47
C VAL A 294 -29.77 -42.50 6.53
N GLY A 295 -28.84 -41.78 7.15
CA GLY A 295 -27.48 -42.26 7.40
C GLY A 295 -27.45 -43.46 8.34
N HIS A 296 -28.25 -43.47 9.41
CA HIS A 296 -28.44 -44.64 10.27
C HIS A 296 -29.12 -45.78 9.51
N PHE A 297 -30.17 -45.49 8.75
CA PHE A 297 -30.90 -46.51 7.99
C PHE A 297 -30.02 -47.14 6.91
N VAL A 298 -29.24 -46.36 6.15
CA VAL A 298 -28.29 -46.89 5.15
C VAL A 298 -27.13 -47.63 5.83
N ARG A 299 -26.67 -47.13 6.99
CA ARG A 299 -25.61 -47.79 7.77
C ARG A 299 -26.07 -49.15 8.33
N ASP A 300 -27.31 -49.24 8.79
CA ASP A 300 -27.86 -50.43 9.43
C ASP A 300 -28.46 -51.42 8.42
N SER A 301 -29.04 -50.92 7.32
CA SER A 301 -29.70 -51.76 6.30
C SER A 301 -28.77 -52.26 5.21
N VAL A 302 -27.72 -51.50 4.87
CA VAL A 302 -26.84 -51.83 3.74
C VAL A 302 -25.43 -52.13 4.23
N TRP A 303 -24.87 -51.27 5.08
CA TRP A 303 -23.47 -51.38 5.49
C TRP A 303 -23.24 -52.44 6.57
N ALA A 304 -24.16 -52.61 7.52
CA ALA A 304 -24.07 -53.66 8.54
C ALA A 304 -24.18 -55.08 7.95
N PRO A 305 -25.14 -55.41 7.06
CA PRO A 305 -25.17 -56.71 6.41
C PRO A 305 -24.00 -56.92 5.44
N ALA A 306 -23.58 -55.90 4.69
CA ALA A 306 -22.40 -56.01 3.83
C ALA A 306 -21.11 -56.23 4.61
N ARG A 307 -20.91 -55.58 5.77
CA ARG A 307 -19.77 -55.84 6.67
C ARG A 307 -19.82 -57.24 7.27
N ARG A 308 -21.00 -57.77 7.59
CA ARG A 308 -21.15 -59.13 8.12
C ARG A 308 -20.84 -60.16 7.04
N ALA A 309 -21.38 -60.00 5.84
CA ALA A 309 -21.06 -60.84 4.69
C ALA A 309 -19.57 -60.78 4.30
N ALA A 310 -18.97 -59.59 4.30
CA ALA A 310 -17.53 -59.43 4.03
C ALA A 310 -16.65 -60.01 5.15
N ALA A 311 -17.07 -59.90 6.42
CA ALA A 311 -16.35 -60.50 7.54
C ALA A 311 -16.45 -62.03 7.53
N GLU A 312 -17.58 -62.59 7.13
CA GLU A 312 -17.76 -64.04 6.94
C GLU A 312 -16.94 -64.56 5.76
N ALA A 313 -16.97 -63.88 4.62
CA ALA A 313 -16.09 -64.18 3.48
C ALA A 313 -14.61 -64.05 3.86
N GLY A 314 -14.24 -63.04 4.64
CA GLY A 314 -12.87 -62.85 5.14
C GLY A 314 -12.43 -63.88 6.19
N ARG A 315 -13.36 -64.46 6.96
CA ARG A 315 -13.08 -65.58 7.87
C ARG A 315 -12.95 -66.90 7.08
N ALA A 316 -13.82 -67.13 6.11
CA ALA A 316 -13.75 -68.30 5.22
C ALA A 316 -12.45 -68.30 4.38
N ALA A 317 -12.08 -67.16 3.81
CA ALA A 317 -10.83 -66.99 3.06
C ALA A 317 -9.60 -67.18 3.95
N ARG A 318 -9.61 -66.65 5.18
CA ARG A 318 -8.53 -66.89 6.15
C ARG A 318 -8.45 -68.35 6.60
N GLY A 319 -9.58 -69.03 6.75
CA GLY A 319 -9.63 -70.47 7.01
C GLY A 319 -9.00 -71.27 5.87
N ALA A 320 -9.37 -70.97 4.63
CA ALA A 320 -8.80 -71.62 3.43
C ALA A 320 -7.30 -71.31 3.24
N LEU A 321 -6.86 -70.09 3.57
CA LEU A 321 -5.45 -69.74 3.55
C LEU A 321 -4.66 -70.44 4.65
N ALA A 322 -5.23 -70.62 5.84
CA ALA A 322 -4.60 -71.33 6.94
C ALA A 322 -4.44 -72.82 6.60
N THR A 323 -5.45 -73.47 6.01
CA THR A 323 -5.35 -74.86 5.56
C THR A 323 -4.37 -75.02 4.40
N ALA A 324 -4.35 -74.10 3.43
CA ALA A 324 -3.34 -74.07 2.37
C ALA A 324 -1.92 -73.87 2.93
N ARG A 325 -1.76 -73.05 3.97
CA ARG A 325 -0.46 -72.81 4.59
C ARG A 325 0.03 -74.02 5.39
N GLU A 326 -0.89 -74.72 6.07
CA GLU A 326 -0.54 -75.94 6.80
C GLU A 326 -0.21 -77.08 5.85
N THR A 327 -0.92 -77.23 4.73
CA THR A 327 -0.57 -78.21 3.68
C THR A 327 0.79 -77.92 3.06
N VAL A 328 1.15 -76.66 2.81
CA VAL A 328 2.49 -76.28 2.35
C VAL A 328 3.56 -76.57 3.42
N ARG A 329 3.27 -76.29 4.70
CA ARG A 329 4.19 -76.61 5.79
C ARG A 329 4.35 -78.11 6.01
N GLN A 330 3.29 -78.88 5.84
CA GLN A 330 3.31 -80.34 5.86
C GLN A 330 4.16 -80.86 4.71
N ALA A 331 3.86 -80.47 3.47
CA ALA A 331 4.60 -80.85 2.27
C ALA A 331 6.07 -80.45 2.36
N ARG A 332 6.39 -79.28 2.93
CA ARG A 332 7.77 -78.86 3.17
C ARG A 332 8.46 -79.72 4.22
N ARG A 333 7.78 -80.08 5.32
CA ARG A 333 8.32 -80.98 6.36
C ARG A 333 8.53 -82.38 5.82
N ASP A 334 7.60 -82.89 5.01
CA ASP A 334 7.69 -84.21 4.40
C ASP A 334 8.78 -84.25 3.33
N ALA A 335 8.91 -83.20 2.51
CA ALA A 335 10.03 -83.04 1.57
C ALA A 335 11.38 -82.89 2.29
N TRP A 336 11.43 -82.15 3.41
CA TRP A 336 12.64 -82.05 4.23
C TRP A 336 13.00 -83.39 4.88
N ARG A 337 12.01 -84.15 5.37
CA ARG A 337 12.24 -85.50 5.91
C ARG A 337 12.70 -86.48 4.83
N ALA A 338 12.16 -86.37 3.60
CA ALA A 338 12.59 -87.19 2.47
C ALA A 338 13.99 -86.82 1.97
N LEU A 339 14.39 -85.54 2.04
CA LEU A 339 15.70 -85.06 1.60
C LEU A 339 16.83 -85.29 2.60
N VAL A 340 16.55 -85.24 3.91
CA VAL A 340 17.61 -85.40 4.92
C VAL A 340 17.93 -86.84 5.24
N GLY A 341 16.98 -87.76 5.05
CA GLY A 341 17.22 -89.20 5.25
C GLY A 341 17.71 -89.56 6.66
N GLY A 342 16.81 -90.09 7.49
CA GLY A 342 17.18 -90.84 8.70
C GLY A 342 16.59 -90.23 9.99
N THR A 343 16.23 -91.01 11.00
CA THR A 343 16.44 -92.44 11.28
C THR A 343 15.30 -92.93 12.17
N ASP A 344 14.91 -94.18 12.00
CA ASP A 344 14.08 -94.89 12.97
C ASP A 344 14.77 -94.97 14.33
N GLY A 345 13.96 -94.86 15.40
CA GLY A 345 14.20 -95.56 16.65
C GLY A 345 14.72 -94.72 17.82
N ALA A 346 13.84 -94.46 18.81
CA ALA A 346 13.95 -95.03 20.16
C ALA A 346 13.20 -94.18 21.22
N ARG A 347 11.98 -94.65 21.54
CA ARG A 347 11.40 -94.92 22.87
C ARG A 347 11.66 -93.99 24.07
N SER A 348 10.55 -93.70 24.77
CA SER A 348 10.29 -93.53 26.22
C SER A 348 9.64 -92.16 26.48
N ARG A 349 8.47 -91.99 27.09
CA ARG A 349 7.70 -92.80 28.05
C ARG A 349 6.30 -92.15 28.15
N GLU A 350 5.23 -92.93 28.23
CA GLU A 350 3.93 -92.43 28.69
C GLU A 350 4.04 -91.85 30.12
N PRO A 351 3.07 -91.00 30.51
CA PRO A 351 2.17 -91.48 31.54
C PRO A 351 0.69 -91.29 31.15
N LEU A 352 0.00 -92.42 31.06
CA LEU A 352 -1.36 -92.57 31.54
C LEU A 352 -1.43 -92.10 33.01
N GLY A 353 -2.37 -91.22 33.33
CA GLY A 353 -2.53 -90.67 34.67
C GLY A 353 -3.88 -90.00 34.92
N VAL A 354 -4.92 -90.82 35.01
CA VAL A 354 -6.13 -90.64 35.85
C VAL A 354 -7.11 -89.48 35.54
N PRO A 355 -8.36 -89.80 35.18
CA PRO A 355 -9.49 -88.87 35.16
C PRO A 355 -10.28 -88.85 36.50
N ALA A 356 -11.02 -87.75 36.71
CA ALA A 356 -12.17 -87.55 37.63
C ALA A 356 -11.94 -87.33 39.15
N ARG A 357 -12.41 -86.16 39.64
CA ARG A 357 -13.30 -85.92 40.82
C ARG A 357 -13.28 -84.42 41.16
N THR A 358 -14.34 -83.64 40.97
CA THR A 358 -15.56 -83.52 41.82
C THR A 358 -15.30 -83.58 43.33
N LEU A 359 -15.27 -82.41 43.94
CA LEU A 359 -15.74 -82.05 45.30
C LEU A 359 -15.66 -80.51 45.28
N GLY A 360 -16.74 -79.75 45.31
CA GLY A 360 -17.93 -79.93 46.11
C GLY A 360 -17.81 -78.98 47.30
N SER A 361 -18.89 -78.23 47.56
CA SER A 361 -19.15 -77.54 48.83
C SER A 361 -18.34 -76.23 49.03
N THR A 362 -18.88 -75.08 49.41
CA THR A 362 -20.19 -74.74 49.98
C THR A 362 -20.27 -73.22 50.18
N THR A 363 -21.50 -72.67 50.18
CA THR A 363 -21.94 -71.57 51.10
C THR A 363 -21.36 -70.17 50.79
N THR A 364 -22.12 -69.11 50.49
CA THR A 364 -23.53 -68.77 50.76
C THR A 364 -24.01 -67.64 49.83
N VAL A 365 -25.28 -67.76 49.43
CA VAL A 365 -26.18 -66.86 48.70
C VAL A 365 -26.61 -65.65 49.59
N PRO A 366 -27.66 -64.83 49.25
CA PRO A 366 -28.02 -64.02 48.07
C PRO A 366 -28.35 -62.55 48.47
N SER A 367 -28.58 -61.65 47.52
CA SER A 367 -29.83 -60.85 47.54
C SER A 367 -30.05 -60.16 46.20
N ALA A 368 -31.04 -60.70 45.48
CA ALA A 368 -32.17 -59.99 44.88
C ALA A 368 -31.91 -58.76 44.00
N ALA A 369 -32.61 -58.55 42.89
CA ALA A 369 -33.59 -59.29 42.10
C ALA A 369 -33.85 -58.39 40.90
N GLN A 370 -34.09 -59.01 39.74
CA GLN A 370 -34.98 -58.54 38.66
C GLN A 370 -34.70 -57.15 38.05
N ALA A 371 -34.24 -57.06 36.79
CA ALA A 371 -34.96 -57.39 35.56
C ALA A 371 -36.24 -56.57 35.33
N SER A 372 -36.37 -56.13 34.07
CA SER A 372 -37.60 -55.75 33.37
C SER A 372 -38.07 -54.31 33.59
N GLU A 373 -37.89 -53.43 32.60
CA GLU A 373 -38.79 -53.18 31.45
C GLU A 373 -39.83 -52.07 31.77
N THR A 374 -39.79 -51.02 30.96
CA THR A 374 -40.82 -49.99 30.70
C THR A 374 -42.26 -50.54 30.72
N PRO A 375 -43.37 -49.76 30.95
CA PRO A 375 -43.68 -48.54 30.18
C PRO A 375 -44.72 -47.52 30.78
N LEU A 376 -45.02 -46.47 29.98
CA LEU A 376 -46.34 -45.84 29.70
C LEU A 376 -47.23 -45.22 30.81
N VAL A 377 -47.80 -44.04 30.46
CA VAL A 377 -49.13 -43.49 30.87
C VAL A 377 -49.24 -43.09 32.35
N GLY A 378 -49.78 -41.94 32.76
CA GLY A 378 -50.51 -40.85 32.12
C GLY A 378 -50.97 -39.89 33.24
N GLU A 379 -51.46 -38.73 32.81
CA GLU A 379 -52.41 -37.88 33.53
C GLU A 379 -52.04 -37.19 34.87
N LYS A 380 -52.00 -35.86 34.75
CA LYS A 380 -52.89 -34.88 35.42
C LYS A 380 -52.58 -34.38 36.84
N PHE A 381 -52.53 -33.03 36.86
CA PHE A 381 -53.01 -32.09 37.88
C PHE A 381 -52.40 -32.15 39.29
N VAL A 382 -51.75 -31.06 39.73
CA VAL A 382 -52.34 -30.03 40.61
C VAL A 382 -51.25 -29.06 41.13
N LYS A 383 -51.44 -27.80 40.74
CA LYS A 383 -51.28 -26.51 41.46
C LYS A 383 -50.80 -26.52 42.93
N ARG A 384 -49.74 -25.75 43.23
CA ARG A 384 -49.47 -25.04 44.50
C ARG A 384 -48.29 -24.09 44.25
N GLY A 385 -48.28 -22.82 44.64
CA GLY A 385 -49.20 -21.95 45.34
C GLY A 385 -48.67 -20.52 45.24
#